data_AF-A0A661YMY4-F1
#
_entry.id   AF-A0A661YMY4-F1
#
_cell.length_a   1.000
_cell.length_b   1.000
_cell.length_c   1.000
_cell.angle_alpha   90.00
_cell.angle_beta   90.00
_cell.angle_gamma   90.00
#
_symmetry.space_group_name_H-M   'P 1'
#
loop_
_entity.id
_entity.type
_entity.pdbx_description
1 polymer ?
#
loop_
_entity_poly.entity_id
_entity_poly.type
_entity_poly.pdbx_seq_one_letter_code
_entity_poly.pdbx_strand_id
1 'polypeptide(L)'
;MILQFLGNGIVNGSLIALTALGFSLVYNTTRIFHIAYAGIYVWAGYILYVFMEYLHWPLIASFLMAIVAAAILSVSCEAFLYAPLMKRGRSHNSIMVSSVGMLILLVSLSELFFGNVAR
;
A
#
# COMPACT_ATOMS: atom_id res chain seq x y z
N MET A 1 32.69 2.59 11.00
CA MET A 1 31.62 3.59 11.28
C MET A 1 31.10 4.24 9.99
N ILE A 2 31.92 4.92 9.18
CA ILE A 2 31.47 5.55 7.91
C ILE A 2 30.85 4.56 6.91
N LEU A 3 31.50 3.39 6.71
CA LEU A 3 30.98 2.36 5.80
C LEU A 3 29.59 1.83 6.21
N GLN A 4 29.33 1.78 7.52
CA GLN A 4 28.02 1.37 8.05
C GLN A 4 26.95 2.45 7.78
N PHE A 5 27.28 3.74 7.96
CA PHE A 5 26.35 4.82 7.63
C PHE A 5 26.04 4.86 6.12
N LEU A 6 27.04 4.66 5.27
CA LEU A 6 26.84 4.55 3.82
C LEU A 6 25.96 3.35 3.47
N GLY A 7 26.21 2.18 4.05
CA GLY A 7 25.39 0.99 3.85
C GLY A 7 23.93 1.22 4.24
N ASN A 8 23.68 1.78 5.43
CA ASN A 8 22.31 2.10 5.89
C ASN A 8 21.63 3.17 5.03
N GLY A 9 22.38 4.18 4.58
CA GLY A 9 21.87 5.21 3.67
C GLY A 9 21.42 4.62 2.33
N ILE A 10 22.21 3.70 1.76
CA ILE A 10 21.85 2.99 0.53
C ILE A 10 20.60 2.14 0.75
N VAL A 11 20.55 1.32 1.81
CA VAL A 11 19.39 0.47 2.09
C VAL A 11 18.11 1.29 2.25
N ASN A 12 18.14 2.35 3.06
CA ASN A 12 16.97 3.19 3.29
C ASN A 12 16.58 3.96 2.02
N GLY A 13 17.56 4.50 1.29
CA GLY A 13 17.34 5.15 0.00
C GLY A 13 16.71 4.21 -1.03
N SER A 14 17.15 2.95 -1.10
CA SER A 14 16.56 1.93 -1.97
C SER A 14 15.12 1.59 -1.60
N LEU A 15 14.79 1.51 -0.30
CA LEU A 15 13.41 1.28 0.15
C LEU A 15 12.48 2.44 -0.24
N ILE A 16 12.93 3.68 -0.04
CA ILE A 16 12.18 4.88 -0.44
C ILE A 16 12.05 4.95 -1.97
N ALA A 17 13.13 4.67 -2.70
CA ALA A 17 13.10 4.66 -4.17
C ALA A 17 12.14 3.58 -4.70
N LEU A 18 12.16 2.38 -4.14
CA LEU A 18 11.29 1.28 -4.56
C LEU A 18 9.81 1.60 -4.32
N THR A 19 9.49 2.17 -3.16
CA THR A 19 8.11 2.58 -2.84
C THR A 19 7.63 3.71 -3.74
N ALA A 20 8.48 4.70 -4.02
CA ALA A 20 8.20 5.79 -4.97
C ALA A 20 8.01 5.28 -6.40
N LEU A 21 8.83 4.32 -6.85
CA LEU A 21 8.69 3.68 -8.16
C LEU A 21 7.35 2.96 -8.28
N GLY A 22 6.92 2.23 -7.25
CA GLY A 22 5.60 1.57 -7.24
C GLY A 22 4.45 2.58 -7.39
N PHE A 23 4.46 3.66 -6.62
CA PHE A 23 3.48 4.74 -6.77
C PHE A 23 3.52 5.38 -8.17
N SER A 24 4.72 5.64 -8.69
CA SER A 24 4.92 6.21 -10.02
C SER A 24 4.38 5.31 -11.14
N LEU A 25 4.53 3.99 -11.02
CA LEU A 25 3.99 3.03 -11.98
C LEU A 25 2.46 3.05 -12.00
N VAL A 26 1.81 3.09 -10.83
CA VAL A 26 0.35 3.22 -10.73
C VAL A 26 -0.12 4.53 -11.36
N TYR A 27 0.52 5.65 -11.03
CA TYR A 27 0.14 6.95 -11.58
C TYR A 27 0.38 7.03 -13.09
N ASN A 28 1.49 6.50 -13.61
CA ASN A 28 1.79 6.56 -15.04
C ASN A 28 0.84 5.71 -15.89
N THR A 29 0.37 4.59 -15.35
CA THR A 29 -0.56 3.69 -16.05
C THR A 29 -2.01 4.16 -15.97
N THR A 30 -2.45 4.62 -14.80
CA THR A 30 -3.86 4.99 -14.57
C THR A 30 -4.15 6.48 -14.75
N ARG A 31 -3.14 7.34 -14.64
CA ARG A 31 -3.26 8.81 -14.53
C ARG A 31 -4.10 9.28 -13.32
N ILE A 32 -4.28 8.40 -12.33
CA ILE A 32 -5.03 8.69 -11.11
C ILE A 32 -4.05 8.89 -9.95
N PHE A 33 -4.18 10.00 -9.21
CA PHE A 33 -3.48 10.21 -7.95
C PHE A 33 -4.02 9.26 -6.86
N HIS A 34 -3.55 8.02 -6.88
CA HIS A 34 -3.94 6.96 -5.96
C HIS A 34 -3.18 7.07 -4.63
N ILE A 35 -3.52 8.09 -3.84
CA ILE A 35 -2.97 8.36 -2.49
C ILE A 35 -3.15 7.16 -1.54
N ALA A 36 -4.20 6.35 -1.75
CA ALA A 36 -4.46 5.14 -0.95
C ALA A 36 -3.41 4.04 -1.13
N TYR A 37 -2.50 4.17 -2.11
CA TYR A 37 -1.33 3.29 -2.27
C TYR A 37 -0.52 3.15 -0.97
N ALA A 38 -0.36 4.22 -0.19
CA ALA A 38 0.34 4.16 1.09
C ALA A 38 -0.37 3.22 2.09
N GLY A 39 -1.70 3.20 2.10
CA GLY A 39 -2.48 2.27 2.91
C GLY A 39 -2.29 0.83 2.45
N ILE A 40 -2.32 0.58 1.13
CA ILE A 40 -2.09 -0.76 0.55
C ILE A 40 -0.68 -1.26 0.92
N TYR A 41 0.33 -0.39 0.87
CA TYR A 41 1.69 -0.71 1.28
C TYR A 41 1.76 -1.19 2.74
N VAL A 42 1.08 -0.48 3.66
CA VAL A 42 0.99 -0.89 5.07
C VAL A 42 0.28 -2.23 5.22
N TRP A 43 -0.85 -2.42 4.54
CA TRP A 43 -1.59 -3.68 4.53
C TRP A 43 -0.75 -4.86 4.03
N ALA A 44 0.05 -4.68 2.98
CA ALA A 44 0.94 -5.73 2.47
C ALA A 44 1.93 -6.21 3.55
N GLY A 45 2.49 -5.29 4.34
CA GLY A 45 3.36 -5.60 5.47
C GLY A 45 2.64 -6.35 6.59
N TYR A 46 1.43 -5.91 6.96
CA TYR A 46 0.63 -6.60 7.96
C TYR A 46 0.19 -8.00 7.52
N ILE A 47 -0.19 -8.16 6.26
CA ILE A 47 -0.54 -9.48 5.70
C ILE A 47 0.66 -10.41 5.78
N LEU A 48 1.85 -9.96 5.34
CA LEU A 48 3.09 -10.72 5.46
C LEU A 48 3.33 -11.15 6.92
N TYR A 49 3.21 -10.21 7.86
CA TYR A 49 3.36 -10.45 9.28
C TYR A 49 2.36 -11.49 9.82
N VAL A 50 1.08 -11.41 9.41
CA VAL A 50 0.06 -12.39 9.80
C VAL A 50 0.42 -13.80 9.36
N PHE A 51 0.80 -13.96 8.08
CA PHE A 51 1.15 -15.27 7.55
C PHE A 51 2.41 -15.85 8.20
N MET A 52 3.41 -15.01 8.50
CA MET A 52 4.64 -15.45 9.15
C MET A 52 4.46 -15.77 10.64
N GLU A 53 3.87 -14.87 11.41
CA GLU A 53 3.87 -14.98 12.88
C GLU A 53 2.68 -15.74 13.43
N TYR A 54 1.49 -15.61 12.82
CA TYR A 54 0.28 -16.27 13.33
C TYR A 54 0.01 -17.61 12.65
N LEU A 55 0.30 -17.71 11.35
CA LEU A 55 0.09 -18.95 10.58
C LEU A 55 1.37 -19.79 10.45
N HIS A 56 2.52 -19.24 10.86
CA HIS A 56 3.83 -19.91 10.80
C HIS A 56 4.21 -20.41 9.39
N TRP A 57 3.79 -19.69 8.35
CA TRP A 57 4.16 -20.00 6.98
C TRP A 57 5.63 -19.62 6.72
N PRO A 58 6.33 -20.35 5.83
CA PRO A 58 7.68 -19.99 5.44
C PRO A 58 7.68 -18.64 4.71
N LEU A 59 8.76 -17.86 4.88
CA LEU A 59 8.92 -16.50 4.34
C LEU A 59 8.48 -16.38 2.87
N ILE A 60 8.89 -17.32 2.02
CA ILE A 60 8.60 -17.30 0.58
C ILE A 60 7.09 -17.42 0.33
N ALA A 61 6.40 -18.32 1.04
CA ALA A 61 4.96 -18.50 0.88
C ALA A 61 4.19 -17.27 1.40
N SER A 62 4.58 -16.74 2.56
CA SER A 62 4.00 -15.52 3.14
C SER A 62 4.19 -14.31 2.23
N PHE A 63 5.37 -14.18 1.61
CA PHE A 63 5.70 -13.10 0.68
C PHE A 63 4.86 -13.15 -0.60
N LEU A 64 4.74 -14.34 -1.21
CA LEU A 64 3.87 -14.52 -2.38
C LEU A 64 2.41 -14.21 -2.04
N MET A 65 1.94 -14.65 -0.86
CA MET A 65 0.58 -14.40 -0.42
C MET A 65 0.33 -12.90 -0.15
N ALA A 66 1.30 -12.19 0.42
CA ALA A 66 1.23 -10.74 0.60
C ALA A 66 1.14 -9.99 -0.73
N ILE A 67 1.90 -10.40 -1.76
CA ILE A 67 1.81 -9.82 -3.11
C ILE A 67 0.40 -10.01 -3.69
N VAL A 68 -0.12 -11.24 -3.64
CA VAL A 68 -1.44 -11.57 -4.18
C VAL A 68 -2.53 -10.79 -3.45
N ALA A 69 -2.50 -10.75 -2.12
CA ALA A 69 -3.49 -10.04 -1.33
C ALA A 69 -3.42 -8.52 -1.54
N ALA A 70 -2.22 -7.93 -1.64
CA ALA A 70 -2.05 -6.51 -1.96
C ALA A 70 -2.57 -6.17 -3.37
N ALA A 71 -2.33 -7.03 -4.35
CA ALA A 71 -2.89 -6.88 -5.70
C ALA A 71 -4.42 -6.92 -5.69
N ILE A 72 -5.02 -7.89 -4.99
CA ILE A 72 -6.48 -7.98 -4.83
C ILE A 72 -7.03 -6.73 -4.14
N LEU A 73 -6.38 -6.25 -3.09
CA LEU A 73 -6.79 -5.04 -2.37
C LEU A 73 -6.73 -3.79 -3.29
N SER A 74 -5.67 -3.66 -4.08
CA SER A 74 -5.50 -2.56 -5.04
C SER A 74 -6.56 -2.59 -6.13
N VAL A 75 -6.78 -3.75 -6.75
CA VAL A 75 -7.83 -3.93 -7.77
C VAL A 75 -9.22 -3.67 -7.18
N SER A 76 -9.46 -4.04 -5.92
CA SER A 76 -10.71 -3.75 -5.24
C SER A 76 -10.94 -2.25 -5.06
N CYS A 77 -9.90 -1.47 -4.74
CA CYS A 77 -9.98 -0.01 -4.72
C CYS A 77 -10.41 0.54 -6.09
N GLU A 78 -9.84 0.02 -7.18
CA GLU A 78 -10.18 0.41 -8.54
C GLU A 78 -11.63 0.05 -8.90
N ALA A 79 -12.04 -1.19 -8.65
CA ALA A 79 -13.36 -1.68 -9.01
C ALA A 79 -14.49 -1.00 -8.23
N PHE A 80 -14.32 -0.77 -6.93
CA PHE A 80 -15.38 -0.25 -6.06
C PHE A 80 -15.40 1.27 -5.94
N LEU A 81 -14.26 1.93 -6.09
CA LEU A 81 -14.16 3.38 -5.89
C LEU A 81 -13.88 4.12 -7.20
N TYR A 82 -12.77 3.81 -7.88
CA TYR A 82 -12.30 4.63 -8.99
C TYR A 82 -13.11 4.42 -10.27
N ALA A 83 -13.30 3.18 -10.71
CA ALA A 83 -14.04 2.87 -11.93
C ALA A 83 -15.50 3.41 -11.91
N PRO A 84 -16.27 3.29 -10.80
CA PRO A 84 -17.61 3.88 -10.73
C PRO A 84 -17.61 5.42 -10.77
N LEU A 85 -16.63 6.06 -10.11
CA LEU A 85 -16.52 7.53 -10.11
C LEU A 85 -16.16 8.07 -11.50
N MET A 86 -15.28 7.37 -12.22
CA MET A 86 -14.91 7.71 -13.60
C MET A 86 -16.09 7.53 -14.56
N LYS A 87 -16.84 6.43 -14.45
CA LYS A 87 -18.05 6.19 -15.26
C LYS A 87 -19.11 7.28 -15.08
N ARG A 88 -19.14 7.93 -13.91
CA ARG A 88 -20.06 9.05 -13.60
C ARG A 88 -19.53 10.42 -14.06
N GLY A 89 -18.42 10.47 -14.80
CA GLY A 89 -17.86 11.71 -15.35
C GLY A 89 -17.35 12.69 -14.30
N ARG A 90 -16.89 12.20 -13.13
CA ARG A 90 -16.40 13.07 -12.05
C ARG A 90 -15.05 13.68 -12.40
N SER A 91 -14.80 14.89 -11.88
CA SER A 91 -13.53 15.60 -12.09
C SER A 91 -12.36 14.85 -11.43
N HIS A 92 -11.16 15.04 -11.97
CA HIS A 92 -9.92 14.48 -11.40
C HIS A 92 -9.73 14.86 -9.92
N ASN A 93 -10.13 16.09 -9.54
CA ASN A 93 -10.06 16.54 -8.15
C ASN A 93 -10.98 15.71 -7.23
N SER A 94 -12.17 15.35 -7.69
CA SER A 94 -13.09 14.50 -6.92
C SER A 94 -12.53 13.09 -6.70
N ILE A 95 -11.79 12.56 -7.68
CA ILE A 95 -11.12 11.25 -7.58
C ILE A 95 -9.93 11.31 -6.61
N MET A 96 -9.19 12.42 -6.61
CA MET A 96 -8.10 12.61 -5.65
C MET A 96 -8.62 12.67 -4.21
N VAL A 97 -9.71 13.41 -3.97
CA VAL A 97 -10.35 13.48 -2.64
C VAL A 97 -10.88 12.12 -2.20
N SER A 98 -11.51 11.35 -3.10
CA SER A 98 -11.97 10.00 -2.75
C SER A 98 -10.80 9.08 -2.39
N SER A 99 -9.64 9.26 -3.03
CA SER A 99 -8.43 8.51 -2.67
C SER A 99 -7.93 8.81 -1.26
N VAL A 100 -8.07 10.05 -0.77
CA VAL A 100 -7.71 10.39 0.61
C VAL A 100 -8.67 9.69 1.58
N GLY A 101 -9.98 9.69 1.27
CA GLY A 101 -10.97 8.94 2.04
C GLY A 101 -10.66 7.43 2.09
N MET A 102 -10.22 6.86 0.97
CA MET A 102 -9.81 5.45 0.91
C MET A 102 -8.54 5.18 1.72
N LEU A 103 -7.56 6.10 1.71
CA LEU A 103 -6.37 5.99 2.56
C LEU A 103 -6.77 5.94 4.03
N ILE A 104 -7.62 6.88 4.49
CA ILE A 104 -8.09 6.94 5.87
C ILE A 104 -8.80 5.64 6.23
N LEU A 105 -9.69 5.14 5.37
CA LEU A 105 -10.38 3.87 5.58
C LEU A 105 -9.39 2.71 5.75
N LEU A 106 -8.41 2.59 4.86
CA LEU A 106 -7.42 1.51 4.93
C LEU A 106 -6.59 1.59 6.22
N VAL A 107 -6.14 2.78 6.60
CA VAL A 107 -5.36 2.99 7.83
C VAL A 107 -6.22 2.67 9.06
N SER A 108 -7.45 3.21 9.15
CA SER A 108 -8.34 2.93 10.27
C SER A 108 -8.72 1.46 10.39
N LEU A 109 -8.89 0.74 9.26
CA LEU A 109 -9.08 -0.70 9.31
C LEU A 109 -7.83 -1.41 9.84
N SER A 110 -6.63 -1.00 9.43
CA SER A 110 -5.39 -1.61 9.95
C SER A 110 -5.25 -1.41 11.46
N GLU A 111 -5.59 -0.21 11.96
CA GLU A 111 -5.60 0.08 13.40
C GLU A 111 -6.64 -0.77 14.16
N LEU A 112 -7.79 -1.04 13.55
CA LEU A 112 -8.84 -1.89 14.14
C LEU A 112 -8.35 -3.34 14.33
N PHE A 113 -7.66 -3.91 13.34
CA PHE A 113 -7.22 -5.30 13.37
C PHE A 113 -5.92 -5.51 14.16
N PHE A 114 -4.96 -4.59 14.03
CA PHE A 114 -3.62 -4.74 14.59
C PHE A 114 -3.38 -3.89 15.84
N GLY A 115 -4.35 -3.08 16.22
CA GLY A 115 -4.23 -2.12 17.30
C GLY A 115 -3.48 -0.86 16.88
N ASN A 116 -3.65 0.19 17.69
CA ASN A 116 -2.85 1.39 17.58
C ASN A 116 -1.70 1.30 18.59
N VAL A 117 -0.46 1.39 18.12
CA VAL A 117 0.74 1.42 18.99
C VAL A 117 0.76 2.68 19.87
N ALA A 118 -0.14 3.65 19.66
CA ALA A 118 -0.37 4.77 20.55
C ALA A 118 -1.22 4.39 21.78
N ARG A 119 -0.69 3.51 22.65
CA ARG A 119 -1.00 3.49 24.09
C ARG A 119 0.25 3.20 24.90
#